data_AF-A0A3B0PCI4-F1
#
_entry.id   AF-A0A3B0PCI4-F1
#
_cell.length_a   1.000
_cell.length_b   1.000
_cell.length_c   1.000
_cell.angle_alpha   90.00
_cell.angle_beta   90.00
_cell.angle_gamma   90.00
#
_symmetry.space_group_name_H-M   'P 1'
#
loop_
_entity.id
_entity.type
_entity.pdbx_description
1 polymer ?
#
loop_
_entity_poly.entity_id
_entity_poly.type
_entity_poly.pdbx_seq_one_letter_code
_entity_poly.pdbx_strand_id
1 'polypeptide(L)' 'MLNKILELPDEYLEDLSYKLNLLKDKYGESLEKIENEISQNENELISLLKELNGNDYDMKGINEFIKILQK' A
#
# COMPACT_ATOMS: atom_id res chain seq x y z
N MET A 1 0.87 41.39 24.41
CA MET A 1 -0.48 40.80 24.31
C MET A 1 -1.08 41.01 22.92
N LEU A 2 -1.08 42.23 22.38
CA LEU A 2 -1.60 42.51 21.02
C LEU A 2 -0.90 41.72 19.91
N ASN A 3 0.44 41.65 19.93
CA ASN A 3 1.22 40.92 18.90
C ASN A 3 0.89 39.42 18.84
N LYS A 4 0.70 38.78 20.00
CA LYS A 4 0.30 37.36 20.07
C LYS A 4 -1.07 37.09 19.46
N ILE A 5 -2.00 38.06 19.51
CA ILE A 5 -3.33 37.90 18.91
C ILE A 5 -3.25 38.02 17.38
N LEU A 6 -2.31 38.82 16.87
CA LEU A 6 -2.08 39.00 15.44
C LEU A 6 -1.38 37.81 14.80
N GLU A 7 -0.63 37.01 15.58
CA GLU A 7 0.06 35.79 15.13
C GLU A 7 -0.87 34.56 15.09
N LEU A 8 -1.99 34.57 15.82
CA LEU A 8 -2.93 33.45 15.87
C LEU A 8 -3.40 32.98 14.48
N PRO A 9 -3.82 33.85 13.54
CA PRO A 9 -4.25 33.40 12.22
C PRO A 9 -3.16 32.63 11.47
N ASP A 10 -1.91 33.08 11.57
CA ASP A 10 -0.77 32.43 10.92
C ASP A 10 -0.48 31.07 11.57
N GLU A 11 -0.51 30.98 12.90
CA GLU A 11 -0.37 29.70 13.62
C GLU A 11 -1.47 28.70 13.22
N TYR A 12 -2.72 29.15 13.09
CA TYR A 12 -3.83 28.29 12.65
C TYR A 12 -3.70 27.86 11.19
N LEU A 13 -3.19 28.72 10.30
CA LEU A 13 -2.95 28.39 8.90
C LEU A 13 -1.78 27.41 8.75
N GLU A 14 -0.73 27.52 9.56
CA GLU A 14 0.35 26.56 9.63
C GLU A 14 -0.13 25.20 10.11
N ASP A 15 -0.90 25.15 11.21
CA ASP A 15 -1.46 23.90 11.74
C ASP A 15 -2.41 23.23 10.73
N LEU A 16 -3.26 24.01 10.05
CA LEU A 16 -4.14 23.51 8.99
C LEU A 16 -3.33 22.94 7.81
N SER A 17 -2.30 23.66 7.35
CA SER A 17 -1.44 23.23 6.26
C SER A 17 -0.68 21.96 6.62
N TYR A 18 -0.18 21.86 7.86
CA TYR A 18 0.47 20.67 8.37
C TYR A 18 -0.48 19.46 8.37
N LYS A 19 -1.71 19.62 8.87
CA LYS A 19 -2.72 18.56 8.87
C LYS A 19 -3.12 18.13 7.47
N LEU A 20 -3.23 19.06 6.52
CA LEU A 20 -3.51 18.74 5.12
C LEU A 20 -2.38 17.95 4.47
N ASN A 21 -1.13 18.30 4.73
CA ASN A 21 0.02 17.53 4.24
C ASN A 21 0.06 16.13 4.85
N LEU A 22 -0.21 15.99 6.15
CA LEU A 22 -0.31 14.67 6.79
C LEU A 22 -1.40 13.79 6.16
N LEU A 23 -2.56 14.38 5.84
CA LEU A 23 -3.63 13.65 5.15
C LEU A 23 -3.23 13.28 3.72
N LYS A 24 -2.62 14.21 2.99
CA LYS A 24 -2.09 13.98 1.65
C LYS A 24 -1.07 12.84 1.64
N ASP A 25 -0.17 12.79 2.61
CA ASP A 25 0.85 11.75 2.69
C ASP A 25 0.23 10.41 3.10
N LYS A 26 -0.67 10.41 4.10
CA LYS A 26 -1.37 9.22 4.58
C LYS A 26 -2.22 8.54 3.50
N TYR A 27 -2.83 9.31 2.62
CA TYR A 27 -3.63 8.82 1.49
C TYR A 27 -2.94 9.05 0.15
N GLY A 28 -1.63 9.30 0.17
CA GLY A 28 -0.82 9.61 -1.01
C GLY A 28 -0.57 8.39 -1.88
N GLU A 29 -0.65 7.21 -1.29
CA GLU A 29 -0.78 5.96 -2.02
C GLU A 29 -2.25 5.79 -2.38
N SER A 30 -2.55 5.95 -3.67
CA SER A 30 -3.90 5.67 -4.17
C SER A 30 -4.21 4.19 -3.96
N LEU A 31 -5.49 3.87 -3.75
CA LEU A 31 -5.96 2.48 -3.73
C LEU A 31 -5.46 1.71 -4.97
N GLU A 32 -5.46 2.37 -6.13
CA GLU A 32 -4.89 1.86 -7.37
C GLU A 32 -3.40 1.49 -7.26
N LYS A 33 -2.57 2.30 -6.59
CA LYS A 33 -1.16 1.98 -6.36
C LYS A 33 -1.02 0.72 -5.49
N ILE A 34 -1.79 0.62 -4.42
CA ILE A 34 -1.77 -0.53 -3.51
C ILE A 34 -2.24 -1.80 -4.23
N GLU A 35 -3.31 -1.72 -5.02
CA GLU A 35 -3.81 -2.82 -5.84
C GLU A 35 -2.77 -3.27 -6.88
N ASN A 36 -2.09 -2.32 -7.52
CA ASN A 36 -1.00 -2.61 -8.46
C ASN A 36 0.17 -3.34 -7.78
N GLU A 37 0.60 -2.90 -6.60
CA GLU A 37 1.68 -3.55 -5.85
C GLU A 37 1.29 -4.97 -5.40
N ILE A 38 0.05 -5.17 -4.94
CA ILE A 38 -0.47 -6.50 -4.59
C ILE A 38 -0.42 -7.41 -5.82
N SER A 39 -0.96 -6.95 -6.96
CA SER A 39 -0.97 -7.73 -8.20
C SER A 39 0.45 -8.06 -8.69
N GLN A 40 1.39 -7.12 -8.58
CA GLN A 40 2.79 -7.37 -8.94
C GLN A 40 3.40 -8.46 -8.04
N ASN A 41 3.24 -8.34 -6.72
CA ASN A 41 3.76 -9.31 -5.76
C ASN A 41 3.14 -10.71 -5.94
N GLU A 42 1.85 -10.80 -6.24
CA GLU A 42 1.17 -12.07 -6.53
C GLU A 42 1.75 -12.73 -7.79
N ASN A 43 1.98 -11.95 -8.85
CA ASN A 43 2.58 -12.45 -10.08
C ASN A 43 4.03 -12.93 -9.88
N GLU A 44 4.83 -12.22 -9.08
CA GLU A 44 6.17 -12.65 -8.69
C GLU A 44 6.12 -13.95 -7.88
N LEU A 45 5.24 -14.03 -6.88
CA LEU A 45 5.06 -15.23 -6.06
C LEU A 45 4.62 -16.43 -6.92
N ILE A 46 3.67 -16.25 -7.84
CA ILE A 46 3.25 -17.30 -8.79
C ILE A 46 4.43 -17.77 -9.64
N SER A 47 5.29 -16.84 -10.08
CA SER A 47 6.46 -17.19 -10.88
C SER A 47 7.43 -18.07 -10.08
N LEU A 48 7.71 -17.70 -8.83
CA LEU A 48 8.54 -18.51 -7.93
C LEU A 48 7.92 -19.89 -7.65
N LEU A 49 6.59 -19.95 -7.44
CA LEU A 49 5.88 -21.22 -7.20
C LEU A 49 5.95 -22.18 -8.39
N LYS A 50 5.93 -21.66 -9.62
CA LYS A 50 6.04 -22.46 -10.85
C LYS A 50 7.43 -23.09 -11.03
N GLU A 51 8.46 -22.53 -10.40
CA GLU A 51 9.82 -23.06 -10.45
C GLU A 51 10.05 -24.20 -9.44
N LEU A 52 9.14 -24.36 -8.47
CA LEU A 52 9.22 -25.42 -7.48
C LEU A 52 8.84 -26.77 -8.12
N ASN A 53 9.59 -27.80 -7.73
CA ASN A 53 9.34 -29.18 -8.11
C ASN A 53 9.25 -30.03 -6.84
N GLY A 54 8.37 -31.02 -6.84
CA GLY A 54 8.14 -31.91 -5.71
C GLY A 54 7.48 -33.21 -6.14
N ASN A 55 7.01 -34.00 -5.18
CA ASN A 55 6.24 -35.21 -5.49
C ASN A 55 4.82 -34.84 -6.00
N ASP A 56 4.04 -35.84 -6.44
CA ASP A 56 2.69 -35.61 -6.97
C ASP A 56 1.74 -34.87 -6.03
N TYR A 57 1.90 -35.05 -4.72
CA TYR A 57 1.09 -34.35 -3.72
C TYR A 57 1.53 -32.89 -3.56
N ASP A 58 2.84 -32.64 -3.55
CA ASP A 58 3.40 -31.29 -3.51
C ASP A 58 2.96 -30.49 -4.74
N MET A 59 3.07 -31.08 -5.93
CA MET A 59 2.67 -30.44 -7.19
C MET A 59 1.17 -30.14 -7.22
N LYS A 60 0.32 -31.01 -6.64
CA LYS A 60 -1.11 -30.72 -6.48
C LYS A 60 -1.34 -29.51 -5.57
N GLY A 61 -0.65 -29.44 -4.44
CA GLY A 61 -0.74 -28.31 -3.51
C GLY A 61 -0.29 -26.99 -4.14
N ILE A 62 0.87 -27.00 -4.81
CA ILE A 62 1.43 -25.83 -5.52
C ILE A 62 0.45 -25.34 -6.59
N ASN A 63 -0.10 -26.25 -7.40
CA ASN A 63 -1.04 -25.89 -8.46
C ASN A 63 -2.35 -25.31 -7.93
N GLU A 64 -2.91 -25.87 -6.85
CA GLU A 64 -4.11 -25.29 -6.22
C GLU A 64 -3.82 -23.93 -5.59
N PHE A 65 -2.65 -23.74 -4.99
CA PHE A 65 -2.28 -22.44 -4.42
C PHE A 65 -2.12 -21.37 -5.51
N ILE A 66 -1.51 -21.69 -6.65
CA ILE A 66 -1.43 -20.80 -7.83
C ILE A 66 -2.84 -20.39 -8.30
N LYS A 67 -3.81 -21.32 -8.36
CA LYS A 67 -5.19 -21.00 -8.76
C LYS A 67 -5.89 -20.03 -7.82
N ILE A 68 -5.53 -20.04 -6.52
CA ILE A 68 -6.09 -19.10 -5.54
C ILE A 68 -5.54 -17.70 -5.77
N LEU A 69 -4.24 -17.59 -6.08
CA LEU A 69 -3.54 -16.31 -6.29
C LEU A 69 -3.80 -15.66 -7.65
N GLN A 70 -4.29 -16.41 -8.64
CA GLN A 70 -4.59 -15.90 -10.00
C GLN A 70 -6.02 -15.35 -10.16
N LYS A 71 -6.73 -15.08 -9.06
CA LYS A 71 -8.16 -14.72 -9.06
C LYS A 71 -8.44 -13.23 -9.17
#